data_AF-A0A956Z5D1-F1
#
_entry.id   AF-A0A956Z5D1-F1
#
_cell.length_a   1.000
_cell.length_b   1.000
_cell.length_c   1.000
_cell.angle_alpha   90.00
_cell.angle_beta   90.00
_cell.angle_gamma   90.00
#
_symmetry.space_group_name_H-M   'P 1'
#
loop_
_entity.id
_entity.type
_entity.pdbx_description
1 polymer ?
#
loop_
_entity_poly.entity_id
_entity_poly.type
_entity_poly.pdbx_seq_one_letter_code
_entity_poly.pdbx_strand_id
1 'polypeptide(L)'
;MASTGGANRIELESQILCAALRLSWAESDSIGMVRSCQELYQLFPDLLPPPKAEGDLSPDDYYEMLQISCDVNPSMVLAAYFKAVKRFLRACPDPKQDKESFYKVLNAGFILRKPRLRLSHDLIVARSVLVNSHVIPDDGTLEMIEAPVEMRVEPQPAQMMTTQPMTETLPKLVELMKEAQFIGPPEVQALKNQMTMYPDIPIKDLVLRAGYVTDSEMQSLLLAELLLTQGTITMAQFAVAMYDERTSGTRMAESLQIRGWLSTEAKPYDK
;
A
#
# COMPACT_ATOMS: atom_id res chain seq x y z
N MET A 1 -21.02 -2.33 -16.73
CA MET A 1 -20.46 -3.08 -15.59
C MET A 1 -19.46 -2.20 -14.90
N ALA A 2 -19.65 -1.91 -13.61
CA ALA A 2 -18.94 -0.85 -12.90
C ALA A 2 -17.46 -1.20 -12.67
N SER A 3 -16.59 -0.20 -12.81
CA SER A 3 -15.16 -0.21 -12.49
C SER A 3 -14.95 -0.55 -11.00
N THR A 4 -14.72 -1.82 -10.67
CA THR A 4 -14.57 -2.32 -9.29
C THR A 4 -13.11 -2.53 -8.85
N GLY A 5 -12.12 -2.37 -9.72
CA GLY A 5 -10.72 -2.67 -9.40
C GLY A 5 -10.01 -1.61 -8.54
N GLY A 6 -10.05 -0.34 -8.95
CA GLY A 6 -9.25 0.72 -8.33
C GLY A 6 -9.70 1.12 -6.93
N ALA A 7 -11.02 1.22 -6.71
CA ALA A 7 -11.57 1.58 -5.40
C ALA A 7 -11.29 0.50 -4.34
N ASN A 8 -11.42 -0.78 -4.71
CA ASN A 8 -11.11 -1.90 -3.83
C ASN A 8 -9.61 -2.00 -3.52
N ARG A 9 -8.74 -1.65 -4.48
CA ARG A 9 -7.28 -1.61 -4.29
C ARG A 9 -6.88 -0.53 -3.28
N ILE A 10 -7.35 0.71 -3.46
CA ILE A 10 -7.03 1.82 -2.54
C ILE A 10 -7.58 1.52 -1.13
N GLU A 11 -8.78 0.93 -1.04
CA GLU A 11 -9.33 0.51 0.25
C GLU A 11 -8.46 -0.55 0.94
N LEU A 12 -8.00 -1.57 0.20
CA LEU A 12 -7.12 -2.60 0.73
C LEU A 12 -5.76 -2.04 1.14
N GLU A 13 -5.13 -1.22 0.30
CA GLU A 13 -3.85 -0.55 0.59
C GLU A 13 -3.98 0.33 1.84
N SER A 14 -5.08 1.08 1.96
CA SER A 14 -5.37 1.89 3.15
C SER A 14 -5.51 1.03 4.41
N GLN A 15 -6.19 -0.12 4.32
CA GLN A 15 -6.32 -1.04 5.45
C GLN A 15 -4.97 -1.63 5.87
N ILE A 16 -4.12 -2.01 4.91
CA ILE A 16 -2.77 -2.53 5.16
C ILE A 16 -1.92 -1.46 5.83
N LEU A 17 -1.92 -0.22 5.31
CA LEU A 17 -1.17 0.89 5.91
C LEU A 17 -1.66 1.24 7.32
N CYS A 18 -2.98 1.22 7.56
CA CYS A 18 -3.54 1.41 8.90
C CYS A 18 -3.07 0.32 9.87
N ALA A 19 -3.01 -0.93 9.43
CA ALA A 19 -2.53 -2.04 10.24
C ALA A 19 -1.01 -1.93 10.50
N ALA A 20 -0.24 -1.60 9.46
CA ALA A 20 1.21 -1.40 9.56
C ALA A 20 1.58 -0.27 10.53
N LEU A 21 0.85 0.86 10.48
CA LEU A 21 1.04 1.96 11.43
C LEU A 21 0.86 1.49 12.87
N ARG A 22 -0.25 0.82 13.17
CA ARG A 22 -0.56 0.38 14.55
C ARG A 22 0.38 -0.71 15.04
N LEU A 23 0.78 -1.63 14.15
CA LEU A 23 1.77 -2.65 14.49
C LEU A 23 3.13 -2.01 14.79
N SER A 24 3.62 -1.14 13.91
CA SER A 24 4.89 -0.43 14.11
C SER A 24 4.86 0.39 15.39
N TRP A 25 3.73 1.03 15.69
CA TRP A 25 3.54 1.77 16.94
C TRP A 25 3.56 0.84 18.16
N ALA A 26 2.83 -0.27 18.14
CA ALA A 26 2.85 -1.24 19.24
C ALA A 26 4.25 -1.84 19.48
N GLU A 27 5.05 -2.02 18.43
CA GLU A 27 6.43 -2.53 18.47
C GLU A 27 7.49 -1.45 18.71
N SER A 28 7.08 -0.17 18.83
CA SER A 28 8.00 0.97 18.94
C SER A 28 8.98 1.11 17.74
N ASP A 29 8.61 0.62 16.56
CA ASP A 29 9.32 0.85 15.31
C ASP A 29 9.01 2.26 14.78
N SER A 30 9.85 3.21 15.18
CA SER A 30 9.74 4.60 14.76
C SER A 30 9.87 4.81 13.24
N ILE A 31 10.64 3.96 12.55
CA ILE A 31 10.82 4.05 11.09
C ILE A 31 9.55 3.61 10.38
N GLY A 32 8.99 2.47 10.78
CA GLY A 32 7.71 1.95 10.28
C GLY A 32 6.56 2.91 10.55
N MET A 33 6.53 3.55 11.72
CA MET A 33 5.55 4.58 12.05
C MET A 33 5.64 5.78 11.10
N VAL A 34 6.83 6.36 10.92
CA VAL A 34 7.00 7.54 10.04
C VAL A 34 6.60 7.22 8.61
N ARG A 35 7.06 6.10 8.05
CA ARG A 35 6.71 5.68 6.68
C ARG A 35 5.22 5.48 6.52
N SER A 36 4.58 4.78 7.46
CA SER A 36 3.13 4.55 7.40
C SER A 36 2.36 5.87 7.49
N CYS A 37 2.78 6.80 8.35
CA CYS A 37 2.19 8.14 8.45
C CYS A 37 2.34 8.95 7.15
N GLN A 38 3.51 8.91 6.50
CA GLN A 38 3.75 9.60 5.22
C GLN A 38 2.83 9.08 4.12
N GLU A 39 2.76 7.76 3.93
CA GLU A 39 1.91 7.13 2.91
C GLU A 39 0.42 7.39 3.18
N LEU A 40 -0.02 7.26 4.44
CA LEU A 40 -1.40 7.57 4.83
C LEU A 40 -1.74 9.05 4.65
N TYR A 41 -0.78 9.95 4.85
CA TYR A 41 -0.98 11.39 4.61
C TYR A 41 -1.12 11.71 3.12
N GLN A 42 -0.37 11.03 2.25
CA GLN A 42 -0.53 11.18 0.80
C GLN A 42 -1.92 10.72 0.33
N LEU A 43 -2.46 9.64 0.91
CA LEU A 43 -3.80 9.13 0.60
C LEU A 43 -4.91 9.99 1.22
N PHE A 44 -4.70 10.50 2.42
CA PHE A 44 -5.72 11.21 3.22
C PHE A 44 -5.16 12.49 3.87
N PRO A 45 -4.84 13.52 3.07
CA PRO A 45 -4.20 14.74 3.58
C PRO A 45 -5.11 15.54 4.53
N ASP A 46 -6.43 15.29 4.51
CA ASP A 46 -7.39 15.94 5.38
C ASP A 46 -7.44 15.38 6.81
N LEU A 47 -6.88 14.18 7.03
CA LEU A 47 -6.97 13.50 8.32
C LEU A 47 -5.87 13.89 9.31
N LEU A 48 -4.78 14.48 8.82
CA LEU A 48 -3.71 15.02 9.63
C LEU A 48 -3.71 16.54 9.48
N PRO A 49 -4.03 17.31 10.53
CA PRO A 49 -3.99 18.76 10.45
C PRO A 49 -2.56 19.21 10.13
N PRO A 50 -2.38 20.29 9.33
CA PRO A 50 -1.07 20.76 8.93
C PRO A 50 -0.19 21.05 10.16
N PRO A 51 1.15 20.90 10.04
CA PRO A 51 2.08 21.28 11.09
C PRO A 51 1.83 22.74 11.47
N LYS A 52 1.44 22.98 12.73
CA LYS A 52 1.25 24.33 13.26
C LYS A 52 2.46 24.64 14.14
N ALA A 53 3.15 25.72 13.84
CA ALA A 53 4.32 26.18 14.59
C ALA A 53 4.03 26.53 16.06
N GLU A 54 2.76 26.72 16.44
CA GLU A 54 2.37 27.07 17.81
C GLU A 54 1.02 26.42 18.14
N GLY A 55 1.01 25.51 19.11
CA GLY A 55 -0.21 24.88 19.60
C GLY A 55 0.07 23.61 20.40
N ASP A 56 0.45 23.82 21.64
CA ASP A 56 0.66 22.84 22.72
C ASP A 56 -0.60 21.99 22.99
N LEU A 57 -0.86 21.01 22.12
CA LEU A 57 -1.90 20.02 22.31
C LEU A 57 -1.26 18.67 22.17
N SER A 58 -0.68 18.16 23.26
CA SER A 58 -0.55 16.73 23.48
C SER A 58 -1.93 16.11 23.28
N PRO A 59 -2.20 15.46 22.13
CA PRO A 59 -3.53 14.97 21.83
C PRO A 59 -3.91 13.88 22.83
N ASP A 60 -5.18 13.83 23.23
CA ASP A 60 -5.67 12.77 24.11
C ASP A 60 -5.44 11.40 23.46
N ASP A 61 -4.59 10.56 24.06
CA ASP A 61 -4.45 9.17 23.66
C ASP A 61 -5.60 8.33 24.25
N TYR A 62 -6.58 8.02 23.39
CA TYR A 62 -7.72 7.20 23.78
C TYR A 62 -7.36 5.72 24.00
N TYR A 63 -6.25 5.23 23.45
CA TYR A 63 -5.77 3.88 23.73
C TYR A 63 -5.25 3.80 25.17
N GLU A 64 -4.44 4.78 25.57
CA GLU A 64 -3.95 4.90 26.95
C GLU A 64 -5.11 5.08 27.94
N MET A 65 -6.07 5.96 27.63
CA MET A 65 -7.26 6.20 28.45
C MET A 65 -8.09 4.92 28.68
N LEU A 66 -8.26 4.12 27.63
CA LEU A 66 -9.00 2.85 27.68
C LEU A 66 -8.14 1.68 28.18
N GLN A 67 -6.84 1.90 28.39
CA GLN A 67 -5.85 0.90 28.84
C GLN A 67 -5.78 -0.31 27.89
N ILE A 68 -5.68 -0.03 26.60
CA ILE A 68 -5.55 -1.02 25.52
C ILE A 68 -4.42 -0.63 24.57
N SER A 69 -3.89 -1.61 23.83
CA SER A 69 -2.96 -1.35 22.74
C SER A 69 -3.68 -0.76 21.52
N CYS A 70 -2.94 -0.06 20.66
CA CYS A 70 -3.46 0.58 19.45
C CYS A 70 -3.78 -0.43 18.32
N ASP A 71 -3.15 -1.60 18.30
CA ASP A 71 -3.28 -2.68 17.30
C ASP A 71 -4.50 -3.61 17.52
N VAL A 72 -5.29 -3.38 18.57
CA VAL A 72 -6.40 -4.28 18.92
C VAL A 72 -7.58 -4.21 17.93
N ASN A 73 -8.25 -5.35 17.80
CA ASN A 73 -9.45 -5.53 17.00
C ASN A 73 -10.63 -4.65 17.51
N PRO A 74 -11.56 -4.24 16.64
CA PRO A 74 -12.70 -3.39 17.02
C PRO A 74 -13.56 -3.93 18.18
N SER A 75 -13.71 -5.24 18.29
CA SER A 75 -14.45 -5.89 19.39
C SER A 75 -13.80 -5.64 20.76
N MET A 76 -12.46 -5.60 20.81
CA MET A 76 -11.71 -5.32 22.04
C MET A 76 -11.82 -3.85 22.43
N VAL A 77 -11.79 -2.93 21.46
CA VAL A 77 -12.07 -1.50 21.67
C VAL A 77 -13.44 -1.30 22.31
N LEU A 78 -14.47 -1.98 21.79
CA LEU A 78 -15.82 -1.92 22.34
C LEU A 78 -15.89 -2.42 23.79
N ALA A 79 -15.25 -3.56 24.08
CA ALA A 79 -15.21 -4.12 25.42
C ALA A 79 -14.50 -3.17 26.41
N ALA A 80 -13.36 -2.59 26.02
CA ALA A 80 -12.61 -1.63 26.81
C ALA A 80 -13.39 -0.35 27.06
N TYR A 81 -14.07 0.18 26.03
CA TYR A 81 -14.97 1.32 26.17
C TYR A 81 -16.08 1.05 27.18
N PHE A 82 -16.81 -0.07 27.08
CA PHE A 82 -17.86 -0.40 28.05
C PHE A 82 -17.31 -0.59 29.47
N LYS A 83 -16.11 -1.16 29.61
CA LYS A 83 -15.42 -1.26 30.90
C LYS A 83 -15.09 0.12 31.47
N ALA A 84 -14.58 1.03 30.64
CA ALA A 84 -14.27 2.41 31.04
C ALA A 84 -15.52 3.19 31.46
N VAL A 85 -16.62 3.10 30.70
CA VAL A 85 -17.91 3.71 31.06
C VAL A 85 -18.43 3.16 32.40
N LYS A 86 -18.42 1.83 32.59
CA LYS A 86 -18.84 1.22 33.86
C LYS A 86 -17.96 1.67 35.02
N ARG A 87 -16.64 1.78 34.82
CA ARG A 87 -15.69 2.28 35.81
C ARG A 87 -16.01 3.73 36.18
N PHE A 88 -16.25 4.58 35.19
CA PHE A 88 -16.62 5.98 35.40
C PHE A 88 -17.93 6.11 36.18
N LEU A 89 -19.00 5.43 35.77
CA LEU A 89 -20.32 5.52 36.43
C LEU A 89 -20.32 4.95 37.87
N ARG A 90 -19.39 4.04 38.19
CA ARG A 90 -19.20 3.55 39.56
C ARG A 90 -18.50 4.58 40.45
N ALA A 91 -17.53 5.31 39.90
CA ALA A 91 -16.79 6.35 40.62
C ALA A 91 -17.58 7.66 40.73
N CYS A 92 -18.32 8.01 39.67
CA CYS A 92 -19.14 9.21 39.55
C CYS A 92 -20.56 8.81 39.12
N PRO A 93 -21.47 8.53 40.07
CA PRO A 93 -22.85 8.14 39.77
C PRO A 93 -23.66 9.24 39.06
N ASP A 94 -23.28 10.51 39.23
CA ASP A 94 -23.85 11.65 38.51
C ASP A 94 -22.84 12.22 37.48
N PRO A 95 -23.00 11.92 36.18
CA PRO A 95 -22.14 12.42 35.11
C PRO A 95 -22.15 13.94 34.95
N LYS A 96 -23.10 14.65 35.59
CA LYS A 96 -23.16 16.12 35.54
C LYS A 96 -22.10 16.79 36.39
N GLN A 97 -21.52 16.07 37.36
CA GLN A 97 -20.48 16.60 38.25
C GLN A 97 -19.12 16.67 37.57
N ASP A 98 -18.83 15.71 36.68
CA ASP A 98 -17.62 15.69 35.86
C ASP A 98 -17.97 15.41 34.39
N LYS A 99 -18.51 16.44 33.75
CA LYS A 99 -18.93 16.36 32.35
C LYS A 99 -17.75 16.18 31.40
N GLU A 100 -16.60 16.77 31.73
CA GLU A 100 -15.43 16.75 30.85
C GLU A 100 -14.87 15.34 30.73
N SER A 101 -14.62 14.66 31.86
CA SER A 101 -14.16 13.27 31.86
C SER A 101 -15.19 12.33 31.24
N PHE A 102 -16.48 12.58 31.48
CA PHE A 102 -17.54 11.79 30.84
C PHE A 102 -17.52 11.94 29.32
N TYR A 103 -17.41 13.16 28.80
CA TYR A 103 -17.30 13.40 27.36
C TYR A 103 -16.03 12.80 26.76
N LYS A 104 -14.90 12.82 27.48
CA LYS A 104 -13.66 12.15 27.07
C LYS A 104 -13.87 10.65 26.86
N VAL A 105 -14.53 9.96 27.80
CA VAL A 105 -14.85 8.53 27.66
C VAL A 105 -15.80 8.29 26.48
N LEU A 106 -16.82 9.13 26.30
CA LEU A 106 -17.74 9.03 25.16
C LEU A 106 -17.03 9.25 23.82
N ASN A 107 -16.13 10.24 23.76
CA ASN A 107 -15.33 10.55 22.58
C ASN A 107 -14.43 9.37 22.20
N ALA A 108 -13.74 8.76 23.18
CA ALA A 108 -12.93 7.57 22.95
C ALA A 108 -13.75 6.45 22.29
N GLY A 109 -14.95 6.18 22.80
CA GLY A 109 -15.86 5.20 22.23
C GLY A 109 -16.36 5.56 20.83
N PHE A 110 -16.66 6.84 20.57
CA PHE A 110 -17.16 7.30 19.27
C PHE A 110 -16.08 7.29 18.18
N ILE A 111 -14.88 7.78 18.52
CA ILE A 111 -13.75 7.97 17.61
C ILE A 111 -13.17 6.62 17.21
N LEU A 112 -12.80 5.77 18.18
CA LEU A 112 -12.12 4.50 17.90
C LEU A 112 -13.01 3.46 17.21
N ARG A 113 -14.34 3.64 17.21
CA ARG A 113 -15.28 2.76 16.49
C ARG A 113 -15.40 3.08 15.01
N LYS A 114 -15.13 4.32 14.60
CA LYS A 114 -15.32 4.77 13.21
C LYS A 114 -13.98 4.74 12.49
N PRO A 115 -13.80 3.93 11.42
CA PRO A 115 -12.49 3.73 10.78
C PRO A 115 -11.76 5.03 10.43
N ARG A 116 -12.46 5.99 9.80
CA ARG A 116 -11.87 7.28 9.39
C ARG A 116 -11.48 8.16 10.58
N LEU A 117 -12.30 8.18 11.65
CA LEU A 117 -11.99 8.96 12.85
C LEU A 117 -10.85 8.32 13.66
N ARG A 118 -10.85 6.99 13.75
CA ARG A 118 -9.74 6.22 14.34
C ARG A 118 -8.45 6.49 13.61
N LEU A 119 -8.45 6.47 12.27
CA LEU A 119 -7.25 6.80 11.48
C LEU A 119 -6.76 8.23 11.74
N SER A 120 -7.65 9.22 11.77
CA SER A 120 -7.24 10.59 12.11
C SER A 120 -6.64 10.68 13.51
N HIS A 121 -7.24 10.00 14.50
CA HIS A 121 -6.70 9.89 15.84
C HIS A 121 -5.32 9.21 15.85
N ASP A 122 -5.17 8.07 15.16
CA ASP A 122 -3.92 7.33 15.03
C ASP A 122 -2.81 8.23 14.49
N LEU A 123 -3.05 8.97 13.40
CA LEU A 123 -2.07 9.85 12.78
C LEU A 123 -1.67 11.02 13.71
N ILE A 124 -2.65 11.61 14.39
CA ILE A 124 -2.40 12.75 15.30
C ILE A 124 -1.57 12.31 16.51
N VAL A 125 -1.94 11.20 17.15
CA VAL A 125 -1.23 10.68 18.33
C VAL A 125 0.14 10.13 17.93
N ALA A 126 0.23 9.35 16.83
CA ALA A 126 1.50 8.85 16.33
C ALA A 126 2.47 10.00 16.02
N ARG A 127 2.00 11.09 15.40
CA ARG A 127 2.84 12.28 15.20
C ARG A 127 3.33 12.87 16.52
N SER A 128 2.45 12.99 17.52
CA SER A 128 2.87 13.50 18.84
C SER A 128 3.91 12.59 19.51
N VAL A 129 3.76 11.27 19.40
CA VAL A 129 4.75 10.30 19.91
C VAL A 129 6.08 10.45 19.17
N LEU A 130 6.05 10.64 17.86
CA LEU A 130 7.25 10.81 17.02
C LEU A 130 7.98 12.14 17.31
N VAL A 131 7.24 13.23 17.55
CA VAL A 131 7.80 14.51 18.00
C VAL A 131 8.44 14.34 19.40
N ASN A 132 7.71 13.77 20.34
CA ASN A 132 8.20 13.57 21.72
C ASN A 132 9.43 12.66 21.78
N SER A 133 9.52 11.67 20.89
CA SER A 133 10.68 10.79 20.75
C SER A 133 11.82 11.37 19.91
N HIS A 134 11.70 12.62 19.46
CA HIS A 134 12.68 13.34 18.65
C HIS A 134 13.04 12.61 17.35
N VAL A 135 12.10 11.82 16.82
CA VAL A 135 12.27 11.09 15.56
C VAL A 135 12.00 12.04 14.38
N ILE A 136 11.02 12.93 14.54
CA ILE A 136 10.63 13.97 13.57
C ILE A 136 10.74 15.37 14.21
N PRO A 137 10.89 16.45 13.43
CA PRO A 137 11.06 17.79 13.97
C PRO A 137 9.86 18.28 14.77
N ASP A 138 10.12 19.23 15.67
CA ASP A 138 9.14 19.83 16.59
C ASP A 138 8.02 20.57 15.87
N ASP A 139 8.22 20.92 14.60
CA ASP A 139 7.17 21.49 13.74
C ASP A 139 6.08 20.47 13.39
N GLY A 140 6.32 19.17 13.61
CA GLY A 140 5.41 18.08 13.29
C GLY A 140 5.44 17.67 11.82
N THR A 141 6.45 18.11 11.06
CA THR A 141 6.71 17.64 9.70
C THR A 141 7.09 16.16 9.75
N LEU A 142 6.53 15.34 8.86
CA LEU A 142 6.80 13.90 8.81
C LEU A 142 8.14 13.59 8.11
N GLU A 143 9.19 14.35 8.39
CA GLU A 143 10.56 14.10 7.91
C GLU A 143 11.40 13.60 9.08
N MET A 144 12.22 12.56 8.90
CA MET A 144 13.05 12.05 10.00
C MET A 144 14.28 12.95 10.21
N ILE A 145 14.59 13.31 11.46
CA ILE A 145 15.68 14.26 11.78
C ILE A 145 17.07 13.69 11.46
N GLU A 146 17.35 12.42 11.80
CA GLU A 146 18.42 11.54 11.28
C GLU A 146 18.50 10.29 12.20
N ALA A 147 18.73 9.12 11.61
CA ALA A 147 18.67 7.81 12.25
C ALA A 147 19.75 7.56 13.34
N PRO A 148 19.52 6.63 14.30
CA PRO A 148 20.63 6.03 15.04
C PRO A 148 21.62 5.43 14.04
N VAL A 149 22.89 5.78 14.20
CA VAL A 149 24.00 5.32 13.38
C VAL A 149 24.23 3.82 13.62
N GLU A 150 23.78 2.99 12.68
CA GLU A 150 24.24 1.63 12.30
C GLU A 150 23.17 1.07 11.33
N MET A 151 23.28 1.00 10.00
CA MET A 151 24.36 1.06 9.03
C MET A 151 24.03 2.13 7.97
N ARG A 152 24.82 3.19 7.91
CA ARG A 152 24.93 4.01 6.69
C ARG A 152 25.75 3.21 5.67
N VAL A 153 25.10 2.70 4.63
CA VAL A 153 25.78 2.65 3.33
C VAL A 153 25.72 4.09 2.84
N GLU A 154 26.85 4.79 2.90
CA GLU A 154 26.97 6.15 2.42
C GLU A 154 26.53 6.24 0.94
N PRO A 155 25.70 7.22 0.55
CA PRO A 155 25.70 7.67 -0.83
C PRO A 155 27.05 8.36 -1.07
N GLN A 156 27.94 7.69 -1.79
CA GLN A 156 29.17 8.31 -2.26
C GLN A 156 28.85 9.55 -3.11
N PRO A 157 29.64 10.63 -2.98
CA PRO A 157 29.42 11.87 -3.73
C PRO A 157 29.42 11.57 -5.22
N ALA A 158 28.55 12.29 -5.94
CA ALA A 158 28.43 12.24 -7.40
C ALA A 158 29.80 12.36 -8.09
N GLN A 159 30.46 11.22 -8.30
CA GLN A 159 31.47 11.10 -9.32
C GLN A 159 30.72 11.14 -10.63
N MET A 160 31.07 12.13 -11.47
CA MET A 160 30.73 12.12 -12.88
C MET A 160 31.42 10.91 -13.52
N MET A 161 30.86 9.73 -13.31
CA MET A 161 31.20 8.55 -14.07
C MET A 161 30.32 8.58 -15.30
N THR A 162 30.98 8.80 -16.43
CA THR A 162 30.50 8.50 -17.76
C THR A 162 29.68 7.22 -17.71
N THR A 163 28.37 7.34 -17.90
CA THR A 163 27.45 6.21 -18.00
C THR A 163 27.87 5.38 -19.20
N GLN A 164 28.66 4.33 -18.96
CA GLN A 164 28.55 3.17 -19.82
C GLN A 164 27.21 2.50 -19.45
N PRO A 165 26.30 2.32 -20.42
CA PRO A 165 25.01 1.72 -20.14
C PRO A 165 25.24 0.24 -19.84
N MET A 166 25.19 -0.14 -18.56
CA MET A 166 24.94 -1.53 -18.22
C MET A 166 23.44 -1.77 -18.43
N THR A 167 23.13 -2.35 -19.58
CA THR A 167 21.81 -2.85 -19.95
C THR A 167 21.46 -3.99 -19.00
N GLU A 168 20.93 -3.69 -17.82
CA GLU A 168 20.32 -4.72 -16.96
C GLU A 168 19.11 -5.29 -17.71
N THR A 169 19.29 -6.47 -18.30
CA THR A 169 18.24 -7.21 -19.00
C THR A 169 17.17 -7.63 -18.00
N LEU A 170 15.99 -7.03 -18.08
CA LEU A 170 14.83 -7.47 -17.32
C LEU A 170 14.41 -8.87 -17.81
N PRO A 171 13.86 -9.73 -16.93
CA PRO A 171 13.22 -10.96 -17.37
C PRO A 171 12.14 -10.63 -18.40
N LYS A 172 12.04 -11.43 -19.45
CA LYS A 172 11.18 -11.12 -20.60
C LYS A 172 9.72 -10.94 -20.20
N LEU A 173 9.24 -11.76 -19.27
CA LEU A 173 7.90 -11.63 -18.68
C LEU A 173 7.64 -10.24 -18.08
N VAL A 174 8.60 -9.66 -17.37
CA VAL A 174 8.48 -8.32 -16.77
C VAL A 174 8.44 -7.23 -17.84
N GLU A 175 9.22 -7.39 -18.93
CA GLU A 175 9.12 -6.49 -20.09
C GLU A 175 7.73 -6.55 -20.73
N LEU A 176 7.19 -7.75 -20.93
CA LEU A 176 5.86 -7.93 -21.52
C LEU A 176 4.77 -7.32 -20.66
N MET A 177 4.84 -7.52 -19.35
CA MET A 177 3.89 -6.93 -18.42
C MET A 177 3.95 -5.40 -18.40
N LYS A 178 5.15 -4.83 -18.54
CA LYS A 178 5.34 -3.38 -18.64
C LYS A 178 4.74 -2.84 -19.94
N GLU A 179 5.03 -3.48 -21.08
CA GLU A 179 4.52 -3.06 -22.39
C GLU A 179 3.00 -3.22 -22.50
N ALA A 180 2.43 -4.28 -21.92
CA ALA A 180 0.98 -4.48 -21.86
C ALA A 180 0.30 -3.68 -20.72
N GLN A 181 1.03 -2.79 -20.03
CA GLN A 181 0.53 -1.92 -18.96
C GLN A 181 -0.18 -2.68 -17.82
N PHE A 182 0.34 -3.85 -17.45
CA PHE A 182 -0.04 -4.54 -16.21
C PHE A 182 0.70 -3.97 -15.00
N ILE A 183 1.93 -3.52 -15.21
CA ILE A 183 2.83 -3.02 -14.16
C ILE A 183 3.48 -1.71 -14.62
N GLY A 184 3.68 -0.79 -13.69
CA GLY A 184 4.41 0.45 -13.90
C GLY A 184 5.86 0.38 -13.41
N PRO A 185 6.61 1.49 -13.54
CA PRO A 185 7.95 1.62 -12.97
C PRO A 185 8.08 1.21 -11.48
N PRO A 186 7.14 1.55 -10.57
CA PRO A 186 7.27 1.16 -9.17
C PRO A 186 7.06 -0.35 -8.96
N GLU A 187 6.12 -0.97 -9.68
CA GLU A 187 5.88 -2.41 -9.60
C GLU A 187 7.05 -3.22 -10.18
N VAL A 188 7.69 -2.73 -11.25
CA VAL A 188 8.92 -3.35 -11.79
C VAL A 188 10.03 -3.36 -10.74
N GLN A 189 10.21 -2.27 -9.99
CA GLN A 189 11.19 -2.20 -8.92
C GLN A 189 10.84 -3.13 -7.75
N ALA A 190 9.54 -3.22 -7.40
CA ALA A 190 9.07 -4.14 -6.37
C ALA A 190 9.34 -5.61 -6.75
N LEU A 191 9.04 -6.00 -7.99
CA LEU A 191 9.34 -7.35 -8.50
C LEU A 191 10.84 -7.64 -8.50
N LYS A 192 11.68 -6.69 -8.91
CA LYS A 192 13.15 -6.84 -8.81
C LYS A 192 13.60 -7.11 -7.36
N ASN A 193 13.05 -6.38 -6.40
CA ASN A 193 13.37 -6.58 -4.99
C ASN A 193 12.90 -7.96 -4.49
N GLN A 194 11.68 -8.37 -4.86
CA GLN A 194 11.13 -9.68 -4.49
C GLN A 194 11.94 -10.85 -5.09
N MET A 195 12.36 -10.73 -6.35
CA MET A 195 13.22 -11.72 -7.00
C MET A 195 14.58 -11.85 -6.31
N THR A 196 15.14 -10.74 -5.83
CA THR A 196 16.39 -10.73 -5.06
C THR A 196 16.22 -11.37 -3.67
N MET A 197 15.09 -11.09 -2.99
CA MET A 197 14.81 -11.62 -1.66
C MET A 197 14.41 -13.09 -1.66
N TYR A 198 13.76 -13.56 -2.72
CA TYR A 198 13.24 -14.92 -2.84
C TYR A 198 13.63 -15.56 -4.19
N PRO A 199 14.92 -15.89 -4.40
CA PRO A 199 15.42 -16.42 -5.68
C PRO A 199 14.84 -17.80 -6.05
N ASP A 200 14.38 -18.57 -5.06
CA ASP A 200 13.83 -19.90 -5.25
C ASP A 200 12.38 -19.90 -5.77
N ILE A 201 11.70 -18.75 -5.78
CA ILE A 201 10.31 -18.63 -6.24
C ILE A 201 10.29 -18.20 -7.71
N PRO A 202 9.66 -18.96 -8.61
CA PRO A 202 9.50 -18.57 -10.01
C PRO A 202 8.76 -17.23 -10.15
N ILE A 203 9.22 -16.37 -11.07
CA ILE A 203 8.64 -15.04 -11.33
C ILE A 203 7.14 -15.14 -11.65
N LYS A 204 6.73 -16.16 -12.40
CA LYS A 204 5.30 -16.41 -12.70
C LYS A 204 4.45 -16.55 -11.43
N ASP A 205 5.00 -17.18 -10.39
CA ASP A 205 4.28 -17.46 -9.14
C ASP A 205 4.24 -16.20 -8.27
N LEU A 206 5.32 -15.39 -8.28
CA LEU A 206 5.33 -14.07 -7.67
C LEU A 206 4.28 -13.16 -8.29
N VAL A 207 4.22 -13.13 -9.62
CA VAL A 207 3.28 -12.28 -10.38
C VAL A 207 1.82 -12.68 -10.14
N LEU A 208 1.52 -13.98 -10.16
CA LEU A 208 0.17 -14.50 -9.87
C LEU A 208 -0.24 -14.25 -8.42
N ARG A 209 0.66 -14.49 -7.46
CA ARG A 209 0.38 -14.24 -6.03
C ARG A 209 0.18 -12.76 -5.72
N ALA A 210 0.91 -11.88 -6.39
CA ALA A 210 0.73 -10.43 -6.29
C ALA A 210 -0.55 -9.94 -6.95
N GLY A 211 -1.22 -10.78 -7.75
CA GLY A 211 -2.48 -10.44 -8.41
C GLY A 211 -2.35 -9.43 -9.55
N TYR A 212 -1.14 -9.28 -10.13
CA TYR A 212 -0.93 -8.36 -11.26
C TYR A 212 -1.67 -8.82 -12.52
N VAL A 213 -1.85 -10.13 -12.69
CA VAL A 213 -2.53 -10.77 -13.82
C VAL A 213 -3.33 -11.96 -13.34
N THR A 214 -4.38 -12.31 -14.07
CA THR A 214 -5.13 -13.55 -13.91
C THR A 214 -4.37 -14.75 -14.50
N ASP A 215 -4.77 -15.98 -14.14
CA ASP A 215 -4.23 -17.19 -14.77
C ASP A 215 -4.41 -17.20 -16.30
N SER A 216 -5.54 -16.69 -16.78
CA SER A 216 -5.81 -16.51 -18.21
C SER A 216 -4.83 -15.58 -18.90
N GLU A 217 -4.58 -14.41 -18.30
CA GLU A 217 -3.67 -13.41 -18.85
C GLU A 217 -2.20 -13.88 -18.74
N MET A 218 -1.87 -14.63 -17.69
CA MET A 218 -0.55 -15.26 -17.56
C MET A 218 -0.30 -16.26 -18.70
N GLN A 219 -1.28 -17.08 -19.06
CA GLN A 219 -1.16 -17.97 -20.23
C GLN A 219 -0.94 -17.18 -21.52
N SER A 220 -1.64 -16.06 -21.70
CA SER A 220 -1.44 -15.16 -22.83
C SER A 220 -0.02 -14.55 -22.83
N LEU A 221 0.50 -14.12 -21.68
CA LEU A 221 1.86 -13.58 -21.56
C LEU A 221 2.94 -14.62 -21.89
N LEU A 222 2.79 -15.85 -21.39
CA LEU A 222 3.72 -16.95 -21.69
C LEU A 222 3.68 -17.36 -23.17
N LEU A 223 2.48 -17.36 -23.78
CA LEU A 223 2.34 -17.59 -25.21
C LEU A 223 3.01 -16.46 -26.01
N ALA A 224 2.82 -15.20 -25.61
CA ALA A 224 3.45 -14.06 -26.26
C ALA A 224 4.98 -14.11 -26.15
N GLU A 225 5.52 -14.52 -25.00
CA GLU A 225 6.97 -14.74 -24.82
C GLU A 225 7.51 -15.77 -25.83
N LEU A 226 6.79 -16.88 -26.03
CA LEU A 226 7.15 -17.90 -27.02
C LEU A 226 7.06 -17.38 -28.46
N LEU A 227 6.02 -16.62 -28.80
CA LEU A 227 5.85 -16.07 -30.15
C LEU A 227 6.89 -14.98 -30.46
N LEU A 228 7.25 -14.15 -29.49
CA LEU A 228 8.29 -13.12 -29.64
C LEU A 228 9.69 -13.72 -29.74
N THR A 229 9.99 -14.77 -28.97
CA THR A 229 11.27 -15.49 -29.07
C THR A 229 11.42 -16.22 -30.41
N GLN A 230 10.32 -16.67 -31.00
CA GLN A 230 10.27 -17.24 -32.36
C GLN A 230 10.26 -16.17 -33.48
N GLY A 231 10.06 -14.90 -33.15
CA GLY A 231 9.97 -13.81 -34.12
C GLY A 231 8.71 -13.83 -34.99
N THR A 232 7.66 -14.56 -34.58
CA THR A 232 6.38 -14.65 -35.31
C THR A 232 5.54 -13.40 -35.15
N ILE A 233 5.65 -12.74 -34.00
CA ILE A 233 5.01 -11.45 -33.71
C ILE A 233 6.05 -10.43 -33.24
N THR A 234 5.70 -9.16 -33.34
CA THR A 234 6.47 -8.03 -32.80
C THR A 234 5.89 -7.53 -31.48
N MET A 235 6.69 -6.80 -30.69
CA MET A 235 6.23 -6.25 -29.41
C MET A 235 5.01 -5.32 -29.57
N ALA A 236 4.95 -4.56 -30.67
CA ALA A 236 3.81 -3.71 -30.99
C ALA A 236 2.54 -4.51 -31.26
N GLN A 237 2.64 -5.63 -32.00
CA GLN A 237 1.51 -6.51 -32.27
C GLN A 237 1.00 -7.19 -30.99
N PHE A 238 1.93 -7.60 -30.12
CA PHE A 238 1.61 -8.11 -28.79
C PHE A 238 0.82 -7.08 -27.96
N ALA A 239 1.31 -5.85 -27.86
CA ALA A 239 0.66 -4.80 -27.05
C ALA A 239 -0.79 -4.54 -27.50
N VAL A 240 -1.02 -4.52 -28.82
CA VAL A 240 -2.37 -4.37 -29.39
C VAL A 240 -3.26 -5.56 -29.05
N ALA A 241 -2.76 -6.79 -29.20
CA ALA A 241 -3.55 -7.99 -28.94
C ALA A 241 -3.88 -8.17 -27.44
N MET A 242 -2.96 -7.78 -26.55
CA MET A 242 -3.24 -7.75 -25.11
C MET A 242 -4.23 -6.66 -24.73
N TYR A 243 -4.19 -5.50 -25.39
CA TYR A 243 -5.18 -4.46 -25.19
C TYR A 243 -6.60 -4.96 -25.55
N ASP A 244 -6.74 -5.71 -26.64
CA ASP A 244 -8.02 -6.30 -27.05
C ASP A 244 -8.51 -7.35 -26.01
N GLU A 245 -7.62 -8.18 -25.47
CA GLU A 245 -7.98 -9.14 -24.40
C GLU A 245 -8.51 -8.44 -23.15
N ARG A 246 -7.87 -7.34 -22.76
CA ARG A 246 -8.26 -6.59 -21.55
C ARG A 246 -9.53 -5.76 -21.72
N THR A 247 -9.79 -5.25 -22.93
CA THR A 247 -10.92 -4.32 -23.17
C THR A 247 -12.15 -4.99 -23.74
N SER A 248 -11.95 -5.99 -24.61
CA SER A 248 -13.02 -6.62 -25.40
C SER A 248 -13.26 -8.08 -25.01
N GLY A 249 -12.38 -8.67 -24.19
CA GLY A 249 -12.47 -10.06 -23.74
C GLY A 249 -12.09 -11.10 -24.81
N THR A 250 -11.66 -10.66 -25.99
CA THR A 250 -11.13 -11.51 -27.06
C THR A 250 -9.74 -11.99 -26.69
N ARG A 251 -9.49 -13.31 -26.67
CA ARG A 251 -8.17 -13.83 -26.25
C ARG A 251 -7.06 -13.25 -27.13
N MET A 252 -5.88 -13.00 -26.57
CA MET A 252 -4.75 -12.42 -27.32
C MET A 252 -4.41 -13.24 -28.57
N ALA A 253 -4.42 -14.58 -28.48
CA ALA A 253 -4.22 -15.45 -29.65
C ALA A 253 -5.28 -15.25 -30.75
N GLU A 254 -6.55 -15.07 -30.38
CA GLU A 254 -7.64 -14.80 -31.32
C GLU A 254 -7.50 -13.40 -31.95
N SER A 255 -7.11 -12.39 -31.17
CA SER A 255 -6.84 -11.05 -31.70
C SER A 255 -5.70 -11.07 -32.73
N LEU A 256 -4.62 -11.81 -32.45
CA LEU A 256 -3.52 -12.00 -33.40
C LEU A 256 -4.00 -12.69 -34.70
N GLN A 257 -4.88 -13.68 -34.60
CA GLN A 257 -5.43 -14.39 -35.76
C GLN A 257 -6.38 -13.51 -36.59
N ILE A 258 -7.31 -12.78 -35.95
CA ILE A 258 -8.26 -11.88 -36.62
C ILE A 258 -7.52 -10.82 -37.43
N ARG A 259 -6.39 -10.34 -36.91
CA ARG A 259 -5.54 -9.33 -37.56
C ARG A 259 -4.56 -9.92 -38.59
N GLY A 260 -4.58 -11.25 -38.77
CA GLY A 260 -3.72 -11.96 -39.72
C GLY A 260 -2.24 -12.03 -39.33
N TRP A 261 -1.91 -11.81 -38.06
CA TRP A 261 -0.55 -11.87 -37.53
C TRP A 261 -0.14 -13.27 -37.06
N LEU A 262 -1.13 -14.15 -36.83
CA LEU A 262 -0.91 -15.56 -36.54
C LEU A 262 -1.73 -16.41 -37.53
N SER A 263 -1.14 -17.48 -38.05
CA SER A 263 -1.85 -18.42 -38.92
C SER A 263 -2.94 -19.16 -38.15
N THR A 264 -4.14 -19.23 -38.71
CA THR A 264 -5.23 -20.04 -38.15
C THR A 264 -5.02 -21.51 -38.52
N GLU A 265 -5.05 -22.41 -37.53
CA GLU A 265 -5.03 -23.87 -37.79
C GLU A 265 -6.31 -24.37 -38.47
N ALA A 266 -7.39 -23.58 -38.45
CA ALA A 266 -8.60 -23.85 -39.19
C ALA A 266 -8.52 -23.27 -40.61
N LYS A 267 -8.58 -24.14 -41.63
CA LYS A 267 -8.88 -23.71 -43.01
C LYS A 267 -10.21 -22.96 -42.99
N PRO A 268 -10.31 -21.77 -43.60
CA PRO A 268 -11.61 -21.13 -43.78
C PRO A 268 -12.50 -22.08 -44.60
N TYR A 269 -13.76 -22.26 -44.15
CA TYR A 269 -14.77 -22.89 -44.98
C TYR A 269 -14.99 -21.97 -46.19
N ASP A 270 -14.49 -22.38 -47.36
CA ASP A 270 -14.88 -21.80 -48.64
C ASP A 270 -16.41 -21.90 -48.76
N LYS A 271 -17.07 -20.76 -48.94
CA LYS A 271 -18.45 -20.67 -49.42
C LYS A 271 -18.44 -20.28 -50.88
#